data_AF-A0A2E0TIY7-F1
#
_entry.id   AF-A0A2E0TIY7-F1
#
_cell.length_a   1.000
_cell.length_b   1.000
_cell.length_c   1.000
_cell.angle_alpha   90.00
_cell.angle_beta   90.00
_cell.angle_gamma   90.00
#
_symmetry.space_group_name_H-M   'P 1'
#
loop_
_entity.id
_entity.type
_entity.pdbx_description
1 polymer ?
#
loop_
_entity_poly.entity_id
_entity_poly.type
_entity_poly.pdbx_seq_one_letter_code
_entity_poly.pdbx_strand_id
1 'polypeptide(L)'
;MKVDGTELEAVLALAGVAPVAEDTDELKALEAAIGQRLPEESRAFLRARPTLEHPDAEGHPEIDGHPFACGLPDVDAFLSALGQGLLGRYLACCHFVGLYPVGVRLGYGDFMWPMLVLEEHAPGVGGVMYYDERELGTWAPTCSAFLLHELGELWEQIDGELDGMDPEEKAEAEVDPAELRDCFAIEGFDWRAHAERPAGEPLPEALAASWGAHWRPRMGMLSRSWLAGFVGGGVQRWQLDALPTPAEWEAAKATVGERYGDAMYWLLAHAALDNGPELAECLARTEAHPGAFVQAMREAVAGGALAPRFAEAREALYALARAAG
;
A
#
# COMPACT_ATOMS: atom_id res chain seq x y z
N MET A 1 6.42 23.12 8.80
CA MET A 1 7.39 22.23 8.14
C MET A 1 6.87 21.88 6.77
N LYS A 2 7.74 21.71 5.78
CA LYS A 2 7.33 21.38 4.42
C LYS A 2 6.86 19.93 4.33
N VAL A 3 5.75 19.75 3.62
CA VAL A 3 5.17 18.43 3.34
C VAL A 3 5.50 17.96 1.92
N ASP A 4 6.46 18.58 1.24
CA ASP A 4 6.90 18.21 -0.12
C ASP A 4 8.00 17.13 -0.13
N GLY A 5 8.23 16.49 1.02
CA GLY A 5 9.26 15.47 1.24
C GLY A 5 10.66 15.98 1.54
N THR A 6 10.89 17.30 1.51
CA THR A 6 12.22 17.87 1.78
C THR A 6 12.59 17.96 3.27
N GLU A 7 11.61 17.87 4.17
CA GLU A 7 11.82 18.01 5.63
C GLU A 7 11.48 16.74 6.42
N LEU A 8 11.40 15.57 5.75
CA LEU A 8 11.03 14.33 6.44
C LEU A 8 11.90 14.01 7.65
N GLU A 9 13.23 14.23 7.59
CA GLU A 9 14.12 13.99 8.73
C GLU A 9 13.73 14.82 9.96
N ALA A 10 13.31 16.06 9.75
CA ALA A 10 12.84 16.91 10.84
C ALA A 10 11.50 16.41 11.39
N VAL A 11 10.61 15.89 10.54
CA VAL A 11 9.32 15.31 10.97
C VAL A 11 9.55 14.02 11.77
N LEU A 12 10.47 13.18 11.34
CA LEU A 12 10.88 11.97 12.06
C LEU A 12 11.48 12.30 13.43
N ALA A 13 12.27 13.38 13.52
CA ALA A 13 12.78 13.86 14.80
C ALA A 13 11.66 14.32 15.75
N LEU A 14 10.57 14.90 15.23
CA LEU A 14 9.38 15.20 16.06
C LEU A 14 8.73 13.93 16.59
N ALA A 15 8.70 12.86 15.80
CA ALA A 15 8.23 11.54 16.25
C ALA A 15 9.21 10.82 17.19
N GLY A 16 10.26 11.51 17.67
CA GLY A 16 11.29 10.96 18.58
C GLY A 16 12.23 9.97 17.92
N VAL A 17 12.25 9.88 16.59
CA VAL A 17 13.10 8.92 15.88
C VAL A 17 14.48 9.51 15.62
N ALA A 18 15.51 8.75 15.99
CA ALA A 18 16.90 9.14 15.72
C ALA A 18 17.21 9.06 14.21
N PRO A 19 18.07 9.96 13.67
CA PRO A 19 18.52 9.85 12.30
C PRO A 19 19.26 8.54 12.03
N VAL A 20 18.90 7.86 10.95
CA VAL A 20 19.55 6.62 10.49
C VAL A 20 20.11 6.85 9.10
N ALA A 21 21.44 6.81 8.98
CA ALA A 21 22.14 7.11 7.73
C ALA A 21 22.21 5.92 6.76
N GLU A 22 22.13 4.69 7.27
CA GLU A 22 22.30 3.48 6.48
C GLU A 22 20.95 2.84 6.14
N ASP A 23 20.85 2.26 4.94
CA ASP A 23 19.69 1.44 4.59
C ASP A 23 19.65 0.17 5.45
N THR A 24 18.46 -0.15 5.97
CA THR A 24 18.20 -1.41 6.67
C THR A 24 18.25 -2.58 5.70
N ASP A 25 18.49 -3.79 6.21
CA ASP A 25 18.48 -4.99 5.39
C ASP A 25 17.08 -5.31 4.84
N GLU A 26 16.03 -4.95 5.58
CA GLU A 26 14.64 -5.01 5.13
C GLU A 26 14.43 -4.11 3.90
N LEU A 27 14.87 -2.85 3.94
CA LEU A 27 14.76 -1.92 2.82
C LEU A 27 15.52 -2.45 1.59
N LYS A 28 16.75 -2.93 1.76
CA LYS A 28 17.54 -3.50 0.66
C LYS A 28 16.88 -4.74 0.07
N ALA A 29 16.34 -5.62 0.92
CA ALA A 29 15.65 -6.82 0.49
C ALA A 29 14.36 -6.47 -0.28
N LEU A 30 13.60 -5.49 0.19
CA LEU A 30 12.41 -4.97 -0.50
C LEU A 30 12.78 -4.43 -1.88
N GLU A 31 13.74 -3.50 -1.98
CA GLU A 31 14.20 -2.91 -3.24
C GLU A 31 14.73 -3.97 -4.22
N ALA A 32 15.44 -5.00 -3.73
CA ALA A 32 15.89 -6.11 -4.56
C ALA A 32 14.72 -6.98 -5.05
N ALA A 33 13.72 -7.23 -4.20
CA ALA A 33 12.56 -8.04 -4.55
C ALA A 33 11.71 -7.37 -5.64
N ILE A 34 11.47 -6.06 -5.52
CA ILE A 34 10.69 -5.28 -6.50
C ILE A 34 11.53 -4.81 -7.69
N GLY A 35 12.86 -4.79 -7.54
CA GLY A 35 13.82 -4.45 -8.60
C GLY A 35 14.04 -2.96 -8.84
N GLN A 36 13.46 -2.11 -8.01
CA GLN A 36 13.59 -0.66 -8.16
C GLN A 36 13.97 -0.04 -6.83
N ARG A 37 14.66 1.09 -6.93
CA ARG A 37 14.91 1.96 -5.80
C ARG A 37 13.61 2.67 -5.41
N LEU A 38 13.28 2.71 -4.12
CA LEU A 38 12.15 3.48 -3.63
C LEU A 38 12.43 5.00 -3.72
N PRO A 39 11.39 5.85 -3.78
CA PRO A 39 11.56 7.30 -3.65
C PRO A 39 12.37 7.64 -2.40
N GLU A 40 13.23 8.66 -2.46
CA GLU A 40 14.16 8.96 -1.36
C GLU A 40 13.42 9.28 -0.06
N GLU A 41 12.26 9.95 -0.14
CA GLU A 41 11.41 10.19 1.03
C GLU A 41 10.92 8.86 1.66
N SER A 42 10.40 7.92 0.87
CA SER A 42 9.98 6.61 1.37
C SER A 42 11.14 5.80 1.95
N ARG A 43 12.34 5.91 1.36
CA ARG A 43 13.55 5.29 1.89
C ARG A 43 13.91 5.86 3.25
N ALA A 44 13.96 7.19 3.37
CA ALA A 44 14.26 7.87 4.63
C ALA A 44 13.23 7.49 5.72
N PHE A 45 11.95 7.39 5.36
CA PHE A 45 10.91 6.93 6.27
C PHE A 45 11.14 5.48 6.74
N LEU A 46 11.46 4.55 5.82
CA LEU A 46 11.71 3.15 6.18
C LEU A 46 13.00 2.93 6.97
N ARG A 47 14.05 3.74 6.74
CA ARG A 47 15.30 3.68 7.52
C ARG A 47 15.07 3.99 8.99
N ALA A 48 14.17 4.93 9.26
CA ALA A 48 13.92 5.49 10.58
C ALA A 48 12.40 5.49 10.83
N ARG A 49 11.76 4.33 10.69
CA ARG A 49 10.30 4.22 10.80
C ARG A 49 9.86 4.33 12.27
N PRO A 50 8.97 5.27 12.64
CA PRO A 50 8.36 5.27 13.97
C PRO A 50 7.46 4.04 14.12
N THR A 51 7.20 3.60 15.35
CA THR A 51 6.15 2.60 15.61
C THR A 51 4.81 3.19 15.20
N LEU A 52 4.12 2.53 14.27
CA LEU A 52 2.81 2.92 13.74
C LEU A 52 1.81 1.80 13.97
N GLU A 53 1.73 1.34 15.22
CA GLU A 53 0.84 0.27 15.64
C GLU A 53 0.10 0.73 16.88
N HIS A 54 -1.23 0.70 16.82
CA HIS A 54 -2.05 0.94 18.00
C HIS A 54 -2.03 -0.30 18.90
N PRO A 55 -1.95 -0.20 20.24
CA PRO A 55 -1.92 -1.36 21.13
C PRO A 55 -3.14 -2.28 20.97
N ASP A 56 -4.31 -1.69 20.69
CA ASP A 56 -5.55 -2.45 20.43
C ASP A 56 -5.72 -2.88 18.96
N ALA A 57 -4.83 -2.45 18.06
CA ALA A 57 -4.78 -2.99 16.71
C ALA A 57 -4.03 -4.33 16.72
N GLU A 58 -4.58 -5.32 17.46
CA GLU A 58 -4.18 -6.71 17.29
C GLU A 58 -4.35 -7.05 15.81
N GLY A 59 -3.28 -7.50 15.14
CA GLY A 59 -3.29 -7.71 13.70
C GLY A 59 -4.50 -8.55 13.24
N HIS A 60 -5.07 -8.21 12.08
CA HIS A 60 -6.22 -8.92 11.55
C HIS A 60 -5.91 -10.42 11.40
N PRO A 61 -6.72 -11.36 11.91
CA PRO A 61 -6.34 -12.78 12.04
C PRO A 61 -6.04 -13.50 10.71
N GLU A 62 -6.57 -13.02 9.58
CA GLU A 62 -6.22 -13.54 8.24
C GLU A 62 -4.95 -12.93 7.64
N ILE A 63 -4.52 -11.76 8.11
CA ILE A 63 -3.38 -11.01 7.54
C ILE A 63 -2.16 -11.11 8.45
N ASP A 64 -2.38 -11.13 9.77
CA ASP A 64 -1.33 -11.18 10.75
C ASP A 64 -0.47 -12.45 10.62
N GLY A 65 0.84 -12.30 10.83
CA GLY A 65 1.82 -13.36 10.65
C GLY A 65 2.18 -13.68 9.18
N HIS A 66 1.56 -13.02 8.20
CA HIS A 66 1.93 -13.19 6.80
C HIS A 66 2.97 -12.13 6.36
N PRO A 67 4.13 -12.53 5.81
CA PRO A 67 5.10 -11.56 5.29
C PRO A 67 4.55 -10.85 4.05
N PHE A 68 5.00 -9.62 3.78
CA PHE A 68 4.65 -8.87 2.56
C PHE A 68 4.70 -9.72 1.29
N ALA A 69 5.74 -10.55 1.14
CA ALA A 69 5.96 -11.36 -0.05
C ALA A 69 5.05 -12.60 -0.19
N CYS A 70 4.38 -13.02 0.89
CA CYS A 70 3.44 -14.16 0.93
C CYS A 70 3.82 -15.37 0.05
N GLY A 71 5.08 -15.81 0.14
CA GLY A 71 5.58 -16.97 -0.58
C GLY A 71 6.43 -16.66 -1.81
N LEU A 72 6.42 -15.44 -2.35
CA LEU A 72 7.30 -15.09 -3.46
C LEU A 72 8.78 -15.32 -3.11
N PRO A 73 9.61 -15.89 -4.03
CA PRO A 73 9.31 -16.15 -5.44
C PRO A 73 8.57 -17.48 -5.74
N ASP A 74 8.10 -18.23 -4.74
CA ASP A 74 7.19 -19.37 -4.95
C ASP A 74 5.81 -18.85 -5.40
N VAL A 75 5.59 -18.86 -6.72
CA VAL A 75 4.36 -18.37 -7.33
C VAL A 75 3.14 -19.21 -6.93
N ASP A 76 3.29 -20.51 -6.71
CA ASP A 76 2.16 -21.36 -6.32
C ASP A 76 1.69 -21.05 -4.91
N ALA A 77 2.64 -20.87 -3.97
CA ALA A 77 2.35 -20.41 -2.62
C ALA A 77 1.70 -19.03 -2.63
N PHE A 78 2.23 -18.09 -3.43
CA PHE A 78 1.66 -16.76 -3.59
C PHE A 78 0.22 -16.79 -4.11
N LEU A 79 -0.05 -17.55 -5.18
CA LEU A 79 -1.41 -17.70 -5.72
C LEU A 79 -2.36 -18.38 -4.73
N SER A 80 -1.84 -19.31 -3.90
CA SER A 80 -2.63 -19.91 -2.83
C SER A 80 -2.99 -18.90 -1.74
N ALA A 81 -2.10 -17.96 -1.40
CA ALA A 81 -2.38 -16.87 -0.45
C ALA A 81 -3.32 -15.83 -1.06
N LEU A 82 -3.11 -15.48 -2.33
CA LEU A 82 -3.92 -14.52 -3.07
C LEU A 82 -5.40 -14.93 -3.18
N GLY A 83 -5.69 -16.23 -3.16
CA GLY A 83 -7.06 -16.76 -3.16
C GLY A 83 -7.78 -16.72 -1.80
N GLN A 84 -7.15 -16.22 -0.73
CA GLN A 84 -7.69 -16.28 0.64
C GLN A 84 -8.36 -14.98 1.06
N GLY A 85 -9.69 -14.93 1.00
CA GLY A 85 -10.50 -13.96 1.76
C GLY A 85 -9.96 -12.53 1.76
N LEU A 86 -9.64 -12.04 2.95
CA LEU A 86 -9.11 -10.68 3.17
C LEU A 86 -7.61 -10.59 2.87
N LEU A 87 -6.83 -11.63 3.19
CA LEU A 87 -5.40 -11.70 2.85
C LEU A 87 -5.15 -11.49 1.35
N GLY A 88 -5.97 -12.10 0.49
CA GLY A 88 -5.88 -11.97 -0.95
C GLY A 88 -6.12 -10.54 -1.43
N ARG A 89 -7.08 -9.84 -0.83
CA ARG A 89 -7.36 -8.43 -1.16
C ARG A 89 -6.20 -7.53 -0.72
N TYR A 90 -5.70 -7.76 0.49
CA TYR A 90 -4.51 -7.09 1.00
C TYR A 90 -3.28 -7.31 0.09
N LEU A 91 -3.04 -8.55 -0.35
CA LEU A 91 -1.95 -8.87 -1.28
C LEU A 91 -2.15 -8.28 -2.67
N ALA A 92 -3.39 -8.15 -3.13
CA ALA A 92 -3.68 -7.42 -4.37
C ALA A 92 -3.32 -5.93 -4.23
N CYS A 93 -3.60 -5.30 -3.09
CA CYS A 93 -3.14 -3.94 -2.82
C CYS A 93 -1.60 -3.88 -2.80
N CYS A 94 -0.95 -4.80 -2.09
CA CYS A 94 0.52 -4.85 -2.02
C CYS A 94 1.17 -4.98 -3.39
N HIS A 95 0.78 -5.99 -4.16
CA HIS A 95 1.51 -6.40 -5.35
C HIS A 95 0.93 -5.88 -6.66
N PHE A 96 -0.37 -5.58 -6.74
CA PHE A 96 -0.98 -5.08 -7.99
C PHE A 96 -1.14 -3.57 -7.98
N VAL A 97 -1.20 -2.92 -6.83
CA VAL A 97 -1.15 -1.44 -6.75
C VAL A 97 0.28 -0.96 -6.52
N GLY A 98 1.13 -1.75 -5.86
CA GLY A 98 2.52 -1.40 -5.56
C GLY A 98 2.61 -0.66 -4.23
N LEU A 99 2.17 -1.32 -3.17
CA LEU A 99 2.05 -0.75 -1.83
C LEU A 99 2.80 -1.62 -0.81
N TYR A 100 3.34 -1.02 0.24
CA TYR A 100 4.05 -1.71 1.31
C TYR A 100 3.48 -1.33 2.67
N PRO A 101 3.04 -2.30 3.48
CA PRO A 101 2.49 -2.01 4.81
C PRO A 101 3.55 -1.42 5.74
N VAL A 102 3.17 -0.38 6.50
CA VAL A 102 4.07 0.24 7.47
C VAL A 102 3.51 0.37 8.87
N GLY A 103 2.29 -0.11 9.08
CA GLY A 103 1.62 -0.08 10.37
C GLY A 103 0.21 -0.61 10.28
N VAL A 104 -0.52 -0.54 11.39
CA VAL A 104 -1.94 -0.84 11.48
C VAL A 104 -2.54 -0.09 12.67
N ARG A 105 -3.71 0.50 12.48
CA ARG A 105 -4.52 1.06 13.58
C ARG A 105 -5.97 0.63 13.44
N LEU A 106 -6.69 0.61 14.55
CA LEU A 106 -8.15 0.62 14.50
C LEU A 106 -8.59 2.07 14.30
N GLY A 107 -9.46 2.30 13.32
CA GLY A 107 -10.03 3.61 13.06
C GLY A 107 -11.46 3.45 12.57
N TYR A 108 -12.40 4.22 13.12
CA TYR A 108 -13.83 4.13 12.77
C TYR A 108 -14.44 2.72 12.92
N GLY A 109 -13.84 1.86 13.76
CA GLY A 109 -14.26 0.48 13.98
C GLY A 109 -13.75 -0.53 12.96
N ASP A 110 -12.83 -0.15 12.08
CA ASP A 110 -12.20 -1.03 11.08
C ASP A 110 -10.66 -1.00 11.19
N PHE A 111 -10.01 -2.04 10.66
CA PHE A 111 -8.55 -2.08 10.53
C PHE A 111 -8.10 -1.18 9.37
N MET A 112 -7.28 -0.18 9.69
CA MET A 112 -6.70 0.75 8.74
C MET A 112 -5.20 0.51 8.63
N TRP A 113 -4.76 0.06 7.46
CA TRP A 113 -3.35 -0.16 7.16
C TRP A 113 -2.78 1.04 6.41
N PRO A 114 -1.86 1.82 7.01
CA PRO A 114 -1.02 2.74 6.25
C PRO A 114 -0.07 1.92 5.37
N MET A 115 -0.07 2.27 4.09
CA MET A 115 0.71 1.60 3.06
C MET A 115 1.57 2.62 2.34
N LEU A 116 2.88 2.47 2.45
CA LEU A 116 3.82 3.23 1.62
C LEU A 116 3.62 2.88 0.15
N VAL A 117 3.66 3.90 -0.68
CA VAL A 117 3.70 3.73 -2.12
C VAL A 117 5.11 3.30 -2.54
N LEU A 118 5.21 2.20 -3.29
CA LEU A 118 6.49 1.65 -3.78
C LEU A 118 7.03 2.40 -5.00
N GLU A 119 6.17 3.10 -5.74
CA GLU A 119 6.49 3.71 -7.03
C GLU A 119 6.52 5.23 -6.97
N GLU A 120 7.50 5.82 -7.64
CA GLU A 120 7.65 7.26 -7.69
C GLU A 120 6.54 7.92 -8.52
N HIS A 121 5.87 8.90 -7.94
CA HIS A 121 4.87 9.72 -8.65
C HIS A 121 5.40 11.12 -8.99
N ALA A 122 6.37 11.63 -8.22
CA ALA A 122 7.06 12.88 -8.41
C ALA A 122 8.53 12.76 -7.94
N PRO A 123 9.47 13.55 -8.49
CA PRO A 123 10.90 13.40 -8.23
C PRO A 123 11.28 13.39 -6.74
N GLY A 124 11.80 12.27 -6.24
CA GLY A 124 12.24 12.02 -4.87
C GLY A 124 11.14 11.75 -3.85
N VAL A 125 9.87 11.86 -4.25
CA VAL A 125 8.73 11.91 -3.32
C VAL A 125 7.93 10.62 -3.37
N GLY A 126 7.63 10.10 -2.17
CA GLY A 126 6.76 8.94 -2.00
C GLY A 126 5.65 9.24 -1.01
N GLY A 127 4.46 8.69 -1.24
CA GLY A 127 3.28 8.99 -0.43
C GLY A 127 2.78 7.78 0.35
N VAL A 128 1.69 8.00 1.08
CA VAL A 128 1.02 6.98 1.89
C VAL A 128 -0.41 6.85 1.43
N MET A 129 -0.82 5.62 1.18
CA MET A 129 -2.20 5.23 0.95
C MET A 129 -2.70 4.47 2.17
N TYR A 130 -4.02 4.36 2.33
CA TYR A 130 -4.58 3.41 3.28
C TYR A 130 -5.27 2.29 2.55
N TYR A 131 -5.21 1.11 3.15
CA TYR A 131 -6.08 -0.01 2.87
C TYR A 131 -6.96 -0.24 4.09
N ASP A 132 -8.24 -0.51 3.87
CA ASP A 132 -9.11 -1.20 4.80
C ASP A 132 -9.84 -2.34 4.05
N GLU A 133 -10.54 -3.21 4.78
CA GLU A 133 -11.18 -4.39 4.18
C GLU A 133 -12.22 -4.08 3.08
N ARG A 134 -12.72 -2.84 3.05
CA ARG A 134 -13.77 -2.33 2.18
C ARG A 134 -13.18 -1.45 1.07
N GLU A 135 -12.11 -0.72 1.35
CA GLU A 135 -11.56 0.28 0.43
C GLU A 135 -10.04 0.45 0.42
N LEU A 136 -9.60 1.15 -0.63
CA LEU A 136 -8.25 1.64 -0.80
C LEU A 136 -8.33 3.12 -1.13
N GLY A 137 -7.69 3.97 -0.33
CA GLY A 137 -7.77 5.42 -0.49
C GLY A 137 -6.43 6.12 -0.33
N THR A 138 -6.43 7.43 -0.58
CA THR A 138 -5.27 8.28 -0.30
C THR A 138 -5.22 8.61 1.18
N TRP A 139 -4.06 8.45 1.82
CA TRP A 139 -3.83 8.97 3.15
C TRP A 139 -3.15 10.34 3.06
N ALA A 140 -1.96 10.37 2.47
CA ALA A 140 -1.22 11.60 2.26
C ALA A 140 -0.30 11.51 1.02
N PRO A 141 -0.12 12.63 0.31
CA PRO A 141 0.68 12.67 -0.92
C PRO A 141 2.18 12.47 -0.68
N THR A 142 2.66 12.65 0.56
CA THR A 142 4.05 12.48 0.96
C THR A 142 4.14 11.78 2.33
N CYS A 143 5.28 11.18 2.66
CA CYS A 143 5.49 10.56 3.97
C CYS A 143 5.55 11.61 5.09
N SER A 144 6.12 12.78 4.81
CA SER A 144 6.16 13.93 5.72
C SER A 144 4.75 14.48 6.01
N ALA A 145 3.89 14.59 4.98
CA ALA A 145 2.48 14.97 5.17
C ALA A 145 1.74 13.95 6.05
N PHE A 146 1.93 12.66 5.78
CA PHE A 146 1.33 11.58 6.56
C PHE A 146 1.73 11.68 8.03
N LEU A 147 3.02 11.71 8.32
CA LEU A 147 3.50 11.68 9.70
C LEU A 147 3.12 12.96 10.48
N LEU A 148 3.16 14.14 9.85
CA LEU A 148 2.68 15.37 10.49
C LEU A 148 1.18 15.33 10.80
N HIS A 149 0.38 14.74 9.91
CA HIS A 149 -1.04 14.54 10.17
C HIS A 149 -1.24 13.64 11.38
N GLU A 150 -0.61 12.47 11.40
CA GLU A 150 -0.76 11.49 12.49
C GLU A 150 -0.23 12.00 13.84
N LEU A 151 0.91 12.69 13.87
CA LEU A 151 1.40 13.36 15.08
C LEU A 151 0.44 14.44 15.57
N GLY A 152 -0.22 15.13 14.65
CA GLY A 152 -1.25 16.11 14.97
C GLY A 152 -2.51 15.47 15.57
N GLU A 153 -2.99 14.36 15.00
CA GLU A 153 -4.14 13.61 15.55
C GLU A 153 -3.83 13.03 16.93
N LEU A 154 -2.61 12.50 17.13
CA LEU A 154 -2.13 12.02 18.42
C LEU A 154 -2.10 13.15 19.46
N TRP A 155 -1.57 14.32 19.09
CA TRP A 155 -1.55 15.49 19.96
C TRP A 155 -2.97 15.91 20.38
N GLU A 156 -3.93 15.93 19.46
CA GLU A 156 -5.32 16.33 19.74
C GLU A 156 -6.05 15.34 20.66
N GLN A 157 -5.81 14.03 20.50
CA GLN A 157 -6.42 13.04 21.39
C GLN A 157 -5.83 13.13 22.80
N ILE A 158 -4.52 13.33 22.93
CA ILE A 158 -3.87 13.54 24.22
C ILE A 158 -4.40 14.82 24.90
N ASP A 159 -4.50 15.94 24.19
CA ASP A 159 -5.03 17.19 24.77
C ASP A 159 -6.50 17.04 25.20
N GLY A 160 -7.29 16.28 24.43
CA GLY A 160 -8.68 15.95 24.76
C GLY A 160 -8.83 15.13 26.04
N GLU A 161 -7.99 14.12 26.26
CA GLU A 161 -7.99 13.32 27.51
C GLU A 161 -7.63 14.17 28.74
N LEU A 162 -6.85 15.23 28.54
CA LEU A 162 -6.45 16.14 29.60
C LEU A 162 -7.42 17.31 29.78
N ASP A 163 -8.47 17.42 28.97
CA ASP A 163 -9.42 18.54 29.07
C ASP A 163 -10.10 18.57 30.44
N GLY A 164 -10.24 19.77 31.00
CA GLY A 164 -10.80 19.97 32.34
C GLY A 164 -9.87 19.71 33.53
N MET A 165 -8.67 19.18 33.32
CA MET A 165 -7.63 19.09 34.37
C MET A 165 -6.97 20.44 34.65
N ASP A 166 -6.58 20.69 35.89
CA ASP A 166 -5.82 21.90 36.24
C ASP A 166 -4.33 21.80 35.83
N PRO A 167 -3.56 22.91 35.85
CA PRO A 167 -2.17 22.88 35.39
C PRO A 167 -1.23 21.97 36.17
N GLU A 168 -1.48 21.72 37.46
CA GLU A 168 -0.66 20.81 38.27
C GLU A 168 -0.99 19.35 37.92
N GLU A 169 -2.29 19.05 37.79
CA GLU A 169 -2.78 17.74 37.35
C GLU A 169 -2.26 17.38 35.95
N LYS A 170 -2.35 18.30 34.97
CA LYS A 170 -1.83 18.08 33.60
C LYS A 170 -0.33 17.79 33.56
N ALA A 171 0.44 18.41 34.45
CA ALA A 171 1.90 18.25 34.47
C ALA A 171 2.30 16.84 34.94
N GLU A 172 1.49 16.22 35.79
CA GLU A 172 1.74 14.88 36.35
C GLU A 172 0.94 13.77 35.64
N ALA A 173 -0.09 14.11 34.87
CA ALA A 173 -0.94 13.16 34.17
C ALA A 173 -0.14 12.32 33.16
N GLU A 174 -0.27 11.01 33.22
CA GLU A 174 0.19 10.07 32.19
C GLU A 174 -1.03 9.65 31.35
N VAL A 175 -0.91 9.70 30.03
CA VAL A 175 -1.96 9.25 29.11
C VAL A 175 -1.65 7.81 28.70
N ASP A 176 -2.61 6.92 28.89
CA ASP A 176 -2.50 5.53 28.45
C ASP A 176 -2.74 5.45 26.92
N PRO A 177 -1.77 4.97 26.13
CA PRO A 177 -1.97 4.79 24.70
C PRO A 177 -3.14 3.86 24.35
N ALA A 178 -3.56 2.97 25.25
CA ALA A 178 -4.74 2.11 25.04
C ALA A 178 -6.08 2.87 25.15
N GLU A 179 -6.09 4.06 25.76
CA GLU A 179 -7.29 4.90 25.85
C GLU A 179 -7.48 5.80 24.62
N LEU A 180 -6.41 5.98 23.83
CA LEU A 180 -6.47 6.64 22.52
C LEU A 180 -7.27 5.74 21.57
N ARG A 181 -8.18 6.30 20.76
CA ARG A 181 -9.13 5.48 19.98
C ARG A 181 -8.96 5.56 18.48
N ASP A 182 -8.46 6.68 17.97
CA ASP A 182 -8.54 7.00 16.54
C ASP A 182 -7.17 7.44 15.95
N CYS A 183 -6.04 7.13 16.59
CA CYS A 183 -4.70 7.50 16.10
C CYS A 183 -3.66 6.38 16.33
N PHE A 184 -2.44 6.56 15.81
CA PHE A 184 -1.31 5.70 16.18
C PHE A 184 -0.75 6.12 17.55
N ALA A 185 -0.37 5.12 18.35
CA ALA A 185 0.48 5.35 19.51
C ALA A 185 1.93 5.53 19.03
N ILE A 186 2.38 6.77 18.87
CA ILE A 186 3.76 7.09 18.44
C ILE A 186 4.62 7.32 19.69
N GLU A 187 5.26 6.26 20.18
CA GLU A 187 5.99 6.25 21.47
C GLU A 187 7.02 7.37 21.64
N GLY A 188 7.66 7.79 20.55
CA GLY A 188 8.70 8.84 20.60
C GLY A 188 8.18 10.27 20.62
N PHE A 189 6.87 10.50 20.43
CA PHE A 189 6.32 11.85 20.38
C PHE A 189 6.14 12.46 21.78
N ASP A 190 6.94 13.49 22.09
CA ASP A 190 6.84 14.24 23.36
C ASP A 190 5.85 15.40 23.25
N TRP A 191 4.56 15.11 23.43
CA TRP A 191 3.49 16.11 23.37
C TRP A 191 3.69 17.28 24.36
N ARG A 192 4.34 17.06 25.51
CA ARG A 192 4.55 18.10 26.55
C ARG A 192 5.58 19.14 26.11
N ALA A 193 6.51 18.76 25.26
CA ALA A 193 7.47 19.68 24.66
C ALA A 193 6.82 20.61 23.61
N HIS A 194 5.56 20.35 23.23
CA HIS A 194 4.86 21.06 22.17
C HIS A 194 3.68 21.86 22.71
N ALA A 195 3.82 23.19 22.72
CA ALA A 195 2.76 24.10 23.15
C ALA A 195 1.56 24.15 22.20
N GLU A 196 1.73 23.75 20.93
CA GLU A 196 0.70 23.79 19.89
C GLU A 196 0.77 22.53 19.03
N ARG A 197 -0.35 22.17 18.38
CA ARG A 197 -0.45 21.05 17.42
C ARG A 197 0.65 21.16 16.35
N PRO A 198 1.42 20.07 16.09
CA PRO A 198 2.34 20.02 14.96
C PRO A 198 1.62 20.29 13.63
N ALA A 199 2.17 21.20 12.80
CA ALA A 199 1.54 21.61 11.55
C ALA A 199 2.52 21.63 10.36
N GLY A 200 2.02 21.20 9.22
CA GLY A 200 2.69 21.27 7.92
C GLY A 200 2.27 22.49 7.09
N GLU A 201 3.17 22.98 6.26
CA GLU A 201 2.81 23.88 5.16
C GLU A 201 1.98 23.11 4.13
N PRO A 202 1.01 23.75 3.44
CA PRO A 202 0.25 23.09 2.39
C PRO A 202 1.15 22.53 1.29
N LEU A 203 0.81 21.36 0.76
CA LEU A 203 1.53 20.79 -0.38
C LEU A 203 1.44 21.75 -1.59
N PRO A 204 2.54 21.99 -2.32
CA PRO A 204 2.50 22.76 -3.57
C PRO A 204 1.44 22.22 -4.54
N GLU A 205 0.66 23.11 -5.14
CA GLU A 205 -0.49 22.76 -6.01
C GLU A 205 -0.11 21.80 -7.13
N ALA A 206 1.06 22.00 -7.75
CA ALA A 206 1.56 21.14 -8.82
C ALA A 206 1.82 19.70 -8.35
N LEU A 207 2.38 19.52 -7.14
CA LEU A 207 2.60 18.20 -6.56
C LEU A 207 1.27 17.55 -6.17
N ALA A 208 0.35 18.31 -5.58
CA ALA A 208 -0.98 17.82 -5.23
C ALA A 208 -1.76 17.33 -6.47
N ALA A 209 -1.72 18.10 -7.56
CA ALA A 209 -2.35 17.73 -8.83
C ALA A 209 -1.70 16.47 -9.45
N SER A 210 -0.37 16.37 -9.38
CA SER A 210 0.38 15.21 -9.87
C SER A 210 0.03 13.92 -9.12
N TRP A 211 -0.01 13.97 -7.79
CA TRP A 211 -0.40 12.84 -6.94
C TRP A 211 -1.79 12.30 -7.32
N GLY A 212 -2.78 13.19 -7.38
CA GLY A 212 -4.16 12.82 -7.71
C GLY A 212 -4.28 12.19 -9.10
N ALA A 213 -3.59 12.74 -10.10
CA ALA A 213 -3.60 12.20 -11.46
C ALA A 213 -2.92 10.83 -11.55
N HIS A 214 -1.86 10.60 -10.77
CA HIS A 214 -1.10 9.35 -10.77
C HIS A 214 -1.87 8.20 -10.12
N TRP A 215 -2.47 8.43 -8.94
CA TRP A 215 -3.06 7.33 -8.16
C TRP A 215 -4.54 7.10 -8.42
N ARG A 216 -5.31 8.11 -8.85
CA ARG A 216 -6.75 7.95 -9.08
C ARG A 216 -7.09 6.78 -10.02
N PRO A 217 -6.37 6.53 -11.13
CA PRO A 217 -6.63 5.37 -11.98
C PRO A 217 -6.39 4.01 -11.29
N ARG A 218 -5.51 3.96 -10.28
CA ARG A 218 -5.17 2.75 -9.52
C ARG A 218 -6.06 2.56 -8.30
N MET A 219 -6.55 3.66 -7.74
CA MET A 219 -7.45 3.74 -6.58
C MET A 219 -8.92 3.58 -6.91
N GLY A 220 -9.32 3.48 -8.18
CA GLY A 220 -10.69 3.11 -8.55
C GLY A 220 -10.99 1.73 -7.97
N MET A 221 -11.38 1.73 -6.68
CA MET A 221 -11.43 0.58 -5.82
C MET A 221 -12.13 -0.54 -6.55
N LEU A 222 -11.44 -1.68 -6.73
CA LEU A 222 -11.87 -2.91 -7.40
C LEU A 222 -11.26 -3.23 -8.77
N SER A 223 -10.69 -2.29 -9.53
CA SER A 223 -10.19 -2.64 -10.89
C SER A 223 -9.03 -3.64 -10.91
N ARG A 224 -8.28 -3.77 -9.81
CA ARG A 224 -7.19 -4.77 -9.69
C ARG A 224 -7.46 -5.89 -8.68
N SER A 225 -8.36 -5.67 -7.72
CA SER A 225 -8.63 -6.67 -6.67
C SER A 225 -9.61 -7.77 -7.10
N TRP A 226 -10.28 -7.62 -8.25
CA TRP A 226 -11.06 -8.71 -8.84
C TRP A 226 -10.23 -9.99 -8.99
N LEU A 227 -8.91 -9.86 -9.22
CA LEU A 227 -7.98 -10.98 -9.33
C LEU A 227 -7.92 -11.83 -8.07
N ALA A 228 -7.98 -11.24 -6.87
CA ALA A 228 -7.94 -12.00 -5.63
C ALA A 228 -9.19 -12.91 -5.51
N GLY A 229 -10.37 -12.35 -5.77
CA GLY A 229 -11.61 -13.12 -5.81
C GLY A 229 -11.62 -14.18 -6.91
N PHE A 230 -11.13 -13.83 -8.11
CA PHE A 230 -11.04 -14.74 -9.24
C PHE A 230 -10.10 -15.92 -8.96
N VAL A 231 -8.90 -15.66 -8.41
CA VAL A 231 -7.91 -16.69 -8.05
C VAL A 231 -8.44 -17.60 -6.94
N GLY A 232 -9.22 -17.06 -5.99
CA GLY A 232 -9.94 -17.84 -4.99
C GLY A 232 -11.16 -18.63 -5.50
N GLY A 233 -11.47 -18.55 -6.80
CA GLY A 233 -12.63 -19.22 -7.41
C GLY A 233 -13.98 -18.52 -7.15
N GLY A 234 -13.98 -17.38 -6.46
CA GLY A 234 -15.15 -16.56 -6.20
C GLY A 234 -15.45 -15.64 -7.36
N VAL A 235 -16.26 -16.09 -8.32
CA VAL A 235 -16.72 -15.25 -9.44
C VAL A 235 -18.07 -14.59 -9.12
N GLN A 236 -18.12 -13.26 -9.19
CA GLN A 236 -19.24 -12.41 -8.80
C GLN A 236 -19.59 -11.41 -9.91
N ARG A 237 -20.87 -11.02 -10.03
CA ARG A 237 -21.33 -10.12 -11.11
C ARG A 237 -20.63 -8.76 -11.12
N TRP A 238 -20.33 -8.20 -9.95
CA TRP A 238 -19.67 -6.90 -9.82
C TRP A 238 -18.23 -6.90 -10.36
N GLN A 239 -17.57 -8.08 -10.42
CA GLN A 239 -16.21 -8.17 -10.96
C GLN A 239 -16.15 -7.87 -12.46
N LEU A 240 -17.25 -8.06 -13.20
CA LEU A 240 -17.30 -7.73 -14.63
C LEU A 240 -17.04 -6.24 -14.89
N ASP A 241 -17.50 -5.38 -13.99
CA ASP A 241 -17.34 -3.93 -14.12
C ASP A 241 -15.92 -3.49 -13.71
N ALA A 242 -15.16 -4.40 -13.10
CA ALA A 242 -13.79 -4.21 -12.66
C ALA A 242 -12.76 -4.89 -13.58
N LEU A 243 -13.19 -5.62 -14.62
CA LEU A 243 -12.28 -6.27 -15.55
C LEU A 243 -11.50 -5.23 -16.36
N PRO A 244 -10.20 -5.48 -16.62
CA PRO A 244 -9.41 -4.58 -17.44
C PRO A 244 -9.94 -4.53 -18.87
N THR A 245 -10.06 -3.31 -19.39
CA THR A 245 -10.45 -2.99 -20.75
C THR A 245 -9.22 -2.82 -21.66
N PRO A 246 -9.38 -2.93 -22.99
CA PRO A 246 -8.31 -2.60 -23.93
C PRO A 246 -7.78 -1.17 -23.77
N ALA A 247 -8.64 -0.20 -23.45
CA ALA A 247 -8.22 1.18 -23.22
C ALA A 247 -7.32 1.33 -22.00
N GLU A 248 -7.62 0.60 -20.92
CA GLU A 248 -6.76 0.57 -19.73
C GLU A 248 -5.42 -0.11 -20.01
N TRP A 249 -5.41 -1.20 -20.80
CA TRP A 249 -4.16 -1.82 -21.26
C TRP A 249 -3.32 -0.82 -22.08
N GLU A 250 -3.92 -0.17 -23.08
CA GLU A 250 -3.21 0.82 -23.92
C GLU A 250 -2.63 1.98 -23.11
N ALA A 251 -3.33 2.43 -22.06
CA ALA A 251 -2.86 3.49 -21.18
C ALA A 251 -1.70 3.03 -20.26
N ALA A 252 -1.68 1.77 -19.84
CA ALA A 252 -0.73 1.25 -18.86
C ALA A 252 0.49 0.54 -19.47
N LYS A 253 0.39 -0.01 -20.69
CA LYS A 253 1.43 -0.90 -21.24
C LYS A 253 2.81 -0.26 -21.37
N ALA A 254 2.88 1.07 -21.47
CA ALA A 254 4.15 1.79 -21.47
C ALA A 254 4.93 1.63 -20.15
N THR A 255 4.24 1.56 -19.00
CA THR A 255 4.85 1.50 -17.67
C THR A 255 5.09 0.08 -17.16
N VAL A 256 4.51 -0.94 -17.80
CA VAL A 256 4.58 -2.36 -17.38
C VAL A 256 6.00 -2.91 -17.28
N GLY A 257 6.92 -2.43 -18.11
CA GLY A 257 8.33 -2.85 -18.04
C GLY A 257 9.14 -2.11 -16.96
N GLU A 258 8.58 -1.05 -16.38
CA GLU A 258 9.27 -0.11 -15.50
C GLU A 258 8.74 -0.17 -14.06
N ARG A 259 7.44 -0.45 -13.90
CA ARG A 259 6.71 -0.30 -12.65
C ARG A 259 6.30 -1.65 -12.09
N TYR A 260 6.74 -1.91 -10.87
CA TYR A 260 6.50 -3.17 -10.15
C TYR A 260 5.01 -3.58 -10.12
N GLY A 261 4.12 -2.70 -9.66
CA GLY A 261 2.71 -3.01 -9.46
C GLY A 261 1.98 -3.25 -10.79
N ASP A 262 2.32 -2.47 -11.82
CA ASP A 262 1.78 -2.66 -13.16
C ASP A 262 2.26 -3.98 -13.78
N ALA A 263 3.54 -4.33 -13.62
CA ALA A 263 4.09 -5.59 -14.10
C ALA A 263 3.38 -6.80 -13.47
N MET A 264 3.30 -6.85 -12.14
CA MET A 264 2.65 -7.92 -11.40
C MET A 264 1.17 -8.05 -11.78
N TYR A 265 0.45 -6.92 -11.85
CA TYR A 265 -0.97 -6.92 -12.20
C TYR A 265 -1.22 -7.45 -13.61
N TRP A 266 -0.56 -6.87 -14.63
CA TRP A 266 -0.87 -7.17 -16.02
C TRP A 266 -0.40 -8.55 -16.46
N LEU A 267 0.72 -9.05 -15.91
CA LEU A 267 1.15 -10.43 -16.12
C LEU A 267 0.07 -11.42 -15.68
N LEU A 268 -0.45 -11.26 -14.45
CA LEU A 268 -1.45 -12.17 -13.92
C LEU A 268 -2.83 -11.97 -14.58
N ALA A 269 -3.24 -10.72 -14.82
CA ALA A 269 -4.53 -10.41 -15.45
C ALA A 269 -4.64 -11.02 -16.85
N HIS A 270 -3.64 -10.83 -17.70
CA HIS A 270 -3.67 -11.39 -19.06
C HIS A 270 -3.53 -12.91 -19.08
N ALA A 271 -2.77 -13.49 -18.14
CA ALA A 271 -2.69 -14.94 -17.99
C ALA A 271 -4.02 -15.55 -17.50
N ALA A 272 -4.69 -14.90 -16.55
CA ALA A 272 -5.97 -15.32 -16.01
C ALA A 272 -7.07 -15.33 -17.08
N LEU A 273 -7.12 -14.26 -17.90
CA LEU A 273 -8.12 -14.07 -18.95
C LEU A 273 -7.79 -14.77 -20.28
N ASP A 274 -6.58 -15.33 -20.42
CA ASP A 274 -6.11 -15.95 -21.68
C ASP A 274 -6.09 -14.96 -22.86
N ASN A 275 -5.63 -13.73 -22.60
CA ASN A 275 -5.53 -12.66 -23.61
C ASN A 275 -4.26 -12.83 -24.45
N GLY A 276 -4.21 -13.81 -25.35
CA GLY A 276 -2.99 -14.23 -26.05
C GLY A 276 -2.09 -13.10 -26.60
N PRO A 277 -2.58 -12.18 -27.45
CA PRO A 277 -1.77 -11.09 -28.01
C PRO A 277 -1.22 -10.12 -26.95
N GLU A 278 -2.08 -9.66 -26.04
CA GLU A 278 -1.71 -8.73 -24.97
C GLU A 278 -0.79 -9.39 -23.94
N LEU A 279 -0.98 -10.69 -23.66
CA LEU A 279 -0.10 -11.48 -22.81
C LEU A 279 1.30 -11.58 -23.42
N ALA A 280 1.41 -11.84 -24.72
CA ALA A 280 2.68 -11.89 -25.41
C ALA A 280 3.40 -10.53 -25.37
N GLU A 281 2.68 -9.43 -25.55
CA GLU A 281 3.23 -8.08 -25.39
C GLU A 281 3.69 -7.82 -23.94
N CYS A 282 2.90 -8.22 -22.94
CA CYS A 282 3.23 -8.08 -21.53
C CYS A 282 4.50 -8.86 -21.15
N LEU A 283 4.63 -10.11 -21.62
CA LEU A 283 5.82 -10.95 -21.43
C LEU A 283 7.09 -10.35 -22.05
N ALA A 284 6.95 -9.69 -23.22
CA ALA A 284 8.07 -9.01 -23.88
C ALA A 284 8.49 -7.74 -23.10
N ARG A 285 7.51 -6.95 -22.64
CA ARG A 285 7.78 -5.72 -21.87
C ARG A 285 8.42 -5.99 -20.51
N THR A 286 8.09 -7.12 -19.89
CA THR A 286 8.62 -7.52 -18.58
C THR A 286 9.90 -8.36 -18.67
N GLU A 287 10.40 -8.67 -19.87
CA GLU A 287 11.58 -9.53 -20.07
C GLU A 287 12.82 -9.04 -19.31
N ALA A 288 13.09 -7.73 -19.36
CA ALA A 288 14.25 -7.13 -18.71
C ALA A 288 13.93 -6.51 -17.33
N HIS A 289 12.74 -6.78 -16.77
CA HIS A 289 12.35 -6.17 -15.50
C HIS A 289 13.31 -6.59 -14.37
N PRO A 290 13.89 -5.67 -13.59
CA PRO A 290 14.93 -5.99 -12.61
C PRO A 290 14.43 -6.76 -11.37
N GLY A 291 13.13 -6.70 -11.08
CA GLY A 291 12.55 -7.25 -9.86
C GLY A 291 12.44 -8.77 -9.84
N ALA A 292 13.00 -9.40 -8.81
CA ALA A 292 12.98 -10.85 -8.64
C ALA A 292 11.54 -11.41 -8.60
N PHE A 293 10.61 -10.69 -7.97
CA PHE A 293 9.21 -11.13 -7.90
C PHE A 293 8.49 -11.04 -9.24
N VAL A 294 8.77 -10.00 -10.03
CA VAL A 294 8.23 -9.87 -11.39
C VAL A 294 8.79 -10.97 -12.29
N GLN A 295 10.09 -11.27 -12.19
CA GLN A 295 10.69 -12.35 -12.98
C GLN A 295 10.10 -13.71 -12.63
N ALA A 296 9.93 -14.03 -11.34
CA ALA A 296 9.29 -15.27 -10.93
C ALA A 296 7.85 -15.40 -11.49
N MET A 297 7.05 -14.33 -11.38
CA MET A 297 5.70 -14.32 -11.95
C MET A 297 5.72 -14.47 -13.47
N ARG A 298 6.62 -13.75 -14.16
CA ARG A 298 6.78 -13.81 -15.61
C ARG A 298 7.13 -15.22 -16.08
N GLU A 299 8.07 -15.89 -15.41
CA GLU A 299 8.46 -17.27 -15.72
C GLU A 299 7.28 -18.24 -15.57
N ALA A 300 6.51 -18.12 -14.48
CA ALA A 300 5.32 -18.94 -14.26
C ALA A 300 4.24 -18.73 -15.34
N VAL A 301 4.02 -17.47 -15.74
CA VAL A 301 3.10 -17.11 -16.82
C VAL A 301 3.58 -17.65 -18.17
N ALA A 302 4.85 -17.42 -18.52
CA ALA A 302 5.46 -17.85 -19.78
C ALA A 302 5.52 -19.38 -19.91
N GLY A 303 5.65 -20.10 -18.78
CA GLY A 303 5.57 -21.56 -18.73
C GLY A 303 4.17 -22.12 -19.04
N GLY A 304 3.14 -21.28 -19.12
CA GLY A 304 1.78 -21.67 -19.50
C GLY A 304 1.01 -22.43 -18.42
N ALA A 305 1.57 -22.56 -17.21
CA ALA A 305 0.95 -23.34 -16.12
C ALA A 305 -0.29 -22.66 -15.52
N LEU A 306 -0.40 -21.33 -15.65
CA LEU A 306 -1.47 -20.56 -15.02
C LEU A 306 -2.80 -20.61 -15.78
N ALA A 307 -2.78 -20.56 -17.12
CA ALA A 307 -4.02 -20.52 -17.91
C ALA A 307 -4.95 -21.74 -17.69
N PRO A 308 -4.44 -22.99 -17.58
CA PRO A 308 -5.25 -24.15 -17.22
C PRO A 308 -5.79 -24.09 -15.79
N ARG A 309 -5.00 -23.57 -14.83
CA ARG A 309 -5.40 -23.43 -13.41
C ARG A 309 -6.66 -22.56 -13.26
N PHE A 310 -6.84 -21.59 -14.15
CA PHE A 310 -7.96 -20.64 -14.11
C PHE A 310 -9.10 -20.95 -15.07
N ALA A 311 -9.06 -22.08 -15.80
CA ALA A 311 -10.02 -22.37 -16.86
C ALA A 311 -11.48 -22.40 -16.37
N GLU A 312 -11.76 -23.01 -15.23
CA GLU A 312 -13.12 -23.10 -14.66
C GLU A 312 -13.65 -21.73 -14.24
N ALA A 313 -12.85 -20.95 -13.49
CA ALA A 313 -13.21 -19.60 -13.07
C ALA A 313 -13.41 -18.66 -14.27
N ARG A 314 -12.56 -18.79 -15.31
CA ARG A 314 -12.69 -18.04 -16.56
C ARG A 314 -13.98 -18.37 -17.31
N GLU A 315 -14.33 -19.65 -17.44
CA GLU A 315 -15.60 -20.06 -18.06
C GLU A 315 -16.82 -19.51 -17.30
N ALA A 316 -16.78 -19.55 -15.97
CA ALA A 316 -17.85 -18.97 -15.14
C ALA A 316 -17.97 -17.45 -15.33
N LEU A 317 -16.84 -16.73 -15.35
CA LEU A 317 -16.80 -15.29 -15.61
C LEU A 317 -17.37 -14.94 -16.99
N TYR A 318 -16.98 -15.68 -18.04
CA TYR A 318 -17.49 -15.47 -19.39
C TYR A 318 -18.96 -15.85 -19.53
N ALA A 319 -19.45 -16.84 -18.78
CA ALA A 319 -20.88 -17.15 -18.72
C ALA A 319 -21.67 -16.00 -18.09
N LEU A 320 -21.17 -15.40 -17.01
CA LEU A 320 -21.78 -14.21 -16.40
C LEU A 320 -21.81 -13.02 -17.35
N ALA A 321 -20.70 -12.77 -18.07
CA ALA A 321 -20.62 -11.69 -19.05
C ALA A 321 -21.66 -11.87 -20.18
N ARG A 322 -21.82 -13.09 -20.69
CA ARG A 322 -22.83 -13.42 -21.71
C ARG A 322 -24.27 -13.25 -21.21
N ALA A 323 -24.54 -13.52 -19.93
CA ALA A 323 -25.87 -13.37 -19.36
C ALA A 323 -26.25 -11.91 -19.04
N ALA A 324 -25.25 -11.02 -18.97
CA ALA A 324 -25.43 -9.62 -18.64
C ALA A 324 -25.63 -8.69 -19.85
N GLY A 325 -25.29 -9.16 -21.06
CA GLY A 325 -25.51 -8.46 -22.33
C GLY A 325 -26.76 -8.94 -23.06
#